data_AF-A0A352FAH9-F1
#
_entry.id   AF-A0A352FAH9-F1
#
_cell.length_a   1.000
_cell.length_b   1.000
_cell.length_c   1.000
_cell.angle_alpha   90.00
_cell.angle_beta   90.00
_cell.angle_gamma   90.00
#
_symmetry.space_group_name_H-M   'P 1'
#
loop_
_entity.id
_entity.type
_entity.pdbx_description
1 polymer ?
#
loop_
_entity_poly.entity_id
_entity_poly.type
_entity_poly.pdbx_seq_one_letter_code
_entity_poly.pdbx_strand_id
1 'polypeptide(L)'
;MNKKFWHILWKVVGNKYFLGLVVFAVWIIFFDQNNLIDRNETRKRLYQLKQDTMFYRDKIREEKEKINQLQTSPANLEKFAREQYMMKAPDEDLFVILKKDKAK
;
A
#
# COMPACT_ATOMS: atom_id res chain seq x y z
N MET A 1 2.76 41.72 -32.40
CA MET A 1 1.84 41.70 -31.24
C MET A 1 0.94 42.94 -31.31
N ASN A 2 -0.37 42.76 -31.52
CA ASN A 2 -1.27 43.81 -31.98
C ASN A 2 -1.65 44.81 -30.87
N LYS A 3 -1.45 46.12 -31.11
CA LYS A 3 -1.80 47.20 -30.15
C LYS A 3 -3.29 47.20 -29.74
N LYS A 4 -4.18 46.74 -30.62
CA LYS A 4 -5.62 46.57 -30.33
C LYS A 4 -5.86 45.56 -29.20
N PHE A 5 -5.06 44.49 -29.13
CA PHE A 5 -5.17 43.47 -28.09
C PHE A 5 -4.86 44.05 -26.70
N TRP A 6 -3.78 44.83 -26.58
CA TRP A 6 -3.40 45.49 -25.33
C TRP A 6 -4.45 46.48 -24.82
N HIS A 7 -5.15 47.19 -25.72
CA HIS A 7 -6.17 48.14 -25.32
C HIS A 7 -7.45 47.46 -24.81
N ILE A 8 -7.84 46.34 -25.42
CA ILE A 8 -8.94 45.50 -24.96
C ILE A 8 -8.60 44.88 -23.61
N LEU A 9 -7.37 44.36 -23.46
CA LEU A 9 -6.88 43.78 -22.22
C LEU A 9 -6.95 44.80 -21.06
N TRP A 10 -6.50 46.04 -21.29
CA TRP A 10 -6.54 47.11 -20.28
C TRP A 10 -7.96 47.50 -19.86
N LYS A 11 -8.93 47.52 -20.78
CA LYS A 11 -10.35 47.79 -20.46
C LYS A 11 -10.98 46.66 -19.63
N VAL A 12 -10.59 45.41 -19.88
CA VAL A 12 -11.11 44.24 -19.15
C VAL A 12 -10.51 44.17 -17.75
N VAL A 13 -9.19 44.39 -17.60
CA VAL A 13 -8.49 44.37 -16.31
C VAL A 13 -8.84 45.57 -15.41
N GLY A 14 -9.24 46.71 -15.99
CA GLY A 14 -9.67 47.89 -15.23
C GLY A 14 -11.05 47.75 -14.55
N ASN A 15 -11.81 46.69 -14.83
CA ASN A 15 -13.10 46.47 -14.18
C ASN A 15 -12.94 45.75 -12.83
N LYS A 16 -13.30 46.43 -11.73
CA LYS A 16 -13.23 45.89 -10.36
C LYS A 16 -13.95 44.54 -10.17
N TYR A 17 -15.04 44.30 -10.91
CA TYR A 17 -15.77 43.03 -10.86
C TYR A 17 -15.02 41.90 -11.57
N PHE A 18 -14.34 42.20 -12.68
CA PHE A 18 -13.51 41.22 -13.40
C PHE A 18 -12.28 40.85 -12.57
N LEU A 19 -11.63 41.83 -11.95
CA LEU A 19 -10.48 41.58 -11.07
C LEU A 19 -10.89 40.71 -9.86
N GLY A 20 -12.05 40.99 -9.25
CA GLY A 20 -12.61 40.15 -8.18
C GLY A 20 -12.87 38.71 -8.63
N LEU A 21 -13.45 38.53 -9.83
CA LEU A 21 -13.69 37.21 -10.41
C LEU A 21 -12.38 36.46 -10.68
N VAL A 22 -11.36 37.14 -11.23
CA VAL A 22 -10.04 36.52 -11.47
C VAL A 22 -9.37 36.11 -10.15
N VAL A 23 -9.39 36.96 -9.13
CA VAL A 23 -8.84 36.62 -7.81
C VAL A 23 -9.59 35.44 -7.20
N PHE A 24 -10.92 35.42 -7.31
CA PHE A 24 -11.75 34.33 -6.82
C PHE A 24 -11.50 33.01 -7.58
N ALA A 25 -11.35 33.09 -8.91
CA ALA A 25 -11.02 31.93 -9.75
C ALA A 25 -9.62 31.39 -9.41
N VAL A 26 -8.63 32.27 -9.27
CA VAL A 26 -7.28 31.89 -8.81
C VAL A 26 -7.34 31.29 -7.41
N TRP A 27 -8.18 31.81 -6.52
CA TRP A 27 -8.36 31.25 -5.18
C TRP A 27 -8.88 29.81 -5.23
N ILE A 28 -9.93 29.55 -6.00
CA ILE A 28 -10.48 28.19 -6.17
C ILE A 28 -9.48 27.27 -6.90
N ILE A 29 -8.67 27.78 -7.82
CA ILE A 29 -7.75 26.92 -8.58
C ILE A 29 -6.50 26.56 -7.75
N PHE A 30 -5.97 27.49 -6.95
CA PHE A 30 -4.68 27.32 -6.27
C PHE A 30 -4.80 27.00 -4.77
N PHE A 31 -5.84 27.51 -4.09
CA PHE A 31 -6.00 27.36 -2.63
C PHE A 31 -7.12 26.41 -2.24
N ASP A 32 -7.92 25.92 -3.19
CA ASP A 32 -8.96 24.92 -2.90
C ASP A 32 -8.35 23.55 -2.57
N GLN A 33 -9.05 22.79 -1.73
CA GLN A 33 -8.63 21.48 -1.22
C GLN A 33 -8.57 20.38 -2.29
N ASN A 34 -8.93 20.70 -3.54
CA ASN A 34 -8.93 19.78 -4.66
C ASN A 34 -7.54 19.65 -5.32
N ASN A 35 -6.49 19.75 -4.51
CA ASN A 35 -5.10 19.70 -4.96
C ASN A 35 -4.85 18.36 -5.69
N LEU A 36 -4.28 18.45 -6.89
CA LEU A 36 -3.91 17.29 -7.70
C LEU A 36 -2.88 16.41 -6.98
N ILE A 37 -2.10 17.00 -6.08
CA ILE A 37 -1.12 16.31 -5.23
C ILE A 37 -1.83 15.36 -4.27
N ASP A 38 -2.81 15.85 -3.51
CA ASP A 38 -3.58 15.05 -2.55
C ASP A 38 -4.37 13.94 -3.24
N ARG A 39 -4.88 14.24 -4.45
CA ARG A 39 -5.54 13.24 -5.30
C ARG A 39 -4.58 12.10 -5.69
N ASN A 40 -3.33 12.43 -6.03
CA ASN A 40 -2.34 11.44 -6.41
C ASN A 40 -1.92 10.57 -5.21
N GLU A 41 -1.69 11.18 -4.05
CA GLU A 41 -1.37 10.45 -2.82
C GLU A 41 -2.52 9.52 -2.42
N THR A 42 -3.76 10.01 -2.46
CA THR A 42 -4.95 9.19 -2.17
C THR A 42 -5.08 8.02 -3.13
N ARG A 43 -4.81 8.22 -4.43
CA ARG A 43 -4.81 7.13 -5.42
C ARG A 43 -3.72 6.10 -5.15
N LYS A 44 -2.51 6.54 -4.80
CA LYS A 44 -1.41 5.64 -4.42
C LYS A 44 -1.78 4.82 -3.20
N ARG A 45 -2.32 5.47 -2.16
CA ARG A 45 -2.79 4.81 -0.94
C ARG A 45 -3.89 3.79 -1.24
N LEU A 46 -4.87 4.14 -2.07
CA LEU A 46 -5.92 3.23 -2.50
C LEU A 46 -5.36 2.00 -3.24
N TYR A 47 -4.37 2.19 -4.10
CA TYR A 47 -3.70 1.10 -4.80
C TYR A 47 -2.95 0.17 -3.82
N GLN A 48 -2.20 0.74 -2.88
CA GLN A 48 -1.52 -0.02 -1.81
C GLN A 48 -2.51 -0.84 -0.99
N LEU A 49 -3.60 -0.23 -0.51
CA LEU A 49 -4.63 -0.95 0.27
C LEU A 49 -5.24 -2.12 -0.52
N LYS A 50 -5.42 -1.96 -1.84
CA LYS A 50 -5.93 -3.05 -2.70
C LYS A 50 -4.91 -4.19 -2.80
N GLN A 51 -3.63 -3.87 -2.98
CA GLN A 51 -2.56 -4.88 -3.01
C GLN A 51 -2.47 -5.62 -1.67
N ASP A 52 -2.48 -4.89 -0.56
CA ASP A 52 -2.46 -5.46 0.79
C ASP A 52 -3.66 -6.41 0.99
N THR A 53 -4.85 -5.97 0.59
CA THR A 53 -6.06 -6.78 0.68
C THR A 53 -5.93 -8.09 -0.11
N MET A 54 -5.39 -8.03 -1.32
CA MET A 54 -5.16 -9.24 -2.13
C MET A 54 -4.14 -10.16 -1.45
N PHE A 55 -2.99 -9.62 -1.04
CA PHE A 55 -1.94 -10.37 -0.38
C PHE A 55 -2.44 -11.10 0.88
N TYR A 56 -3.14 -10.39 1.77
CA TYR A 56 -3.64 -11.00 3.00
C TYR A 56 -4.74 -12.03 2.74
N ARG A 57 -5.59 -11.83 1.73
CA ARG A 57 -6.59 -12.85 1.35
C ARG A 57 -5.93 -14.13 0.88
N ASP A 58 -4.89 -14.03 0.07
CA ASP A 58 -4.14 -15.19 -0.41
C ASP A 58 -3.43 -15.90 0.74
N LYS A 59 -2.80 -15.14 1.64
CA LYS A 59 -2.13 -15.69 2.82
C LYS A 59 -3.11 -16.39 3.77
N ILE A 60 -4.29 -15.81 4.00
CA ILE A 60 -5.33 -16.43 4.82
C ILE A 60 -5.81 -17.75 4.20
N ARG A 61 -5.94 -17.81 2.87
CA ARG A 61 -6.31 -19.05 2.18
C ARG A 61 -5.24 -20.13 2.38
N GLU A 62 -3.98 -19.80 2.15
CA GLU A 62 -2.86 -20.72 2.34
C GLU A 62 -2.76 -21.21 3.79
N GLU A 63 -2.87 -20.31 4.78
CA GLU A 63 -2.81 -20.68 6.19
C GLU A 63 -4.00 -21.53 6.62
N LYS A 64 -5.21 -21.27 6.10
CA LYS A 64 -6.37 -22.12 6.35
C LYS A 64 -6.16 -23.54 5.83
N GLU A 65 -5.58 -23.69 4.65
CA GLU A 65 -5.24 -25.01 4.10
C GLU A 65 -4.21 -25.73 4.98
N LYS A 66 -3.17 -25.02 5.44
CA LYS A 66 -2.18 -25.55 6.39
C LYS A 66 -2.83 -26.00 7.70
N ILE A 67 -3.67 -25.16 8.30
CA ILE A 67 -4.38 -25.51 9.55
C ILE A 67 -5.25 -26.75 9.33
N ASN A 68 -5.97 -26.83 8.22
CA ASN A 68 -6.81 -27.99 7.91
C ASN A 68 -5.96 -29.28 7.78
N GLN A 69 -4.80 -29.21 7.11
CA GLN A 69 -3.85 -30.33 7.01
C GLN A 69 -3.29 -30.77 8.37
N LEU A 70 -3.08 -29.83 9.30
CA LEU A 70 -2.65 -30.12 10.67
C LEU A 70 -3.77 -30.75 11.51
N GLN A 71 -5.03 -30.35 11.31
CA GLN A 71 -6.17 -30.86 12.07
C GLN A 71 -6.69 -32.21 11.59
N THR A 72 -6.50 -32.54 10.31
CA THR A 72 -7.07 -33.75 9.70
C THR A 72 -6.26 -35.02 9.93
N SER A 73 -4.96 -34.92 10.24
CA SER A 73 -4.11 -36.10 10.47
C SER A 73 -3.15 -35.90 11.65
N PRO A 74 -3.20 -36.76 12.68
CA PRO A 74 -2.23 -36.75 13.78
C PRO A 74 -0.77 -36.85 13.31
N ALA A 75 -0.51 -37.61 12.24
CA ALA A 75 0.83 -37.77 11.69
C ALA A 75 1.35 -36.47 11.05
N ASN A 76 0.48 -35.67 10.42
CA ASN A 76 0.87 -34.37 9.86
C ASN A 76 1.16 -33.36 10.97
N LEU A 77 0.36 -33.38 12.04
CA LEU A 77 0.57 -32.54 13.21
C LEU A 77 1.91 -32.86 13.90
N GLU A 78 2.20 -34.14 14.11
CA GLU A 78 3.45 -34.59 14.69
C GLU A 78 4.65 -34.19 13.82
N LYS A 79 4.58 -34.43 12.52
CA LYS A 79 5.62 -34.02 11.57
C LYS A 79 5.89 -32.51 11.64
N PHE A 80 4.84 -31.69 11.66
CA PHE A 80 4.96 -30.24 11.78
C PHE A 80 5.59 -29.81 13.12
N ALA A 81 5.17 -30.41 14.23
CA ALA A 81 5.74 -30.15 15.54
C ALA A 81 7.23 -30.51 15.62
N ARG A 82 7.65 -31.62 14.99
CA ARG A 82 9.04 -32.06 14.91
C ARG A 82 9.88 -31.15 14.00
N GLU A 83 9.39 -30.80 12.82
CA GLU A 83 10.16 -30.01 11.84
C GLU A 83 10.24 -28.52 12.19
N GLN A 84 9.14 -27.90 12.63
CA GLN A 84 9.08 -26.45 12.87
C GLN A 84 9.49 -26.07 14.28
N TYR A 85 9.12 -26.89 15.26
CA TYR A 85 9.31 -26.59 16.69
C TYR A 85 10.32 -27.50 17.37
N MET A 86 10.91 -28.46 16.65
CA MET A 86 11.88 -29.41 17.21
C MET A 86 11.34 -30.16 18.43
N MET A 87 10.02 -30.41 18.46
CA MET A 87 9.39 -31.15 19.56
C MET A 87 9.80 -32.63 19.53
N LYS A 88 9.97 -33.23 20.71
CA LYS A 88 10.30 -34.64 20.91
C LYS A 88 9.41 -35.25 21.99
N ALA A 89 9.21 -36.57 21.95
CA ALA A 89 8.56 -37.27 23.06
C ALA A 89 9.50 -37.32 24.29
N PRO A 90 8.96 -37.52 25.52
CA PRO A 90 9.78 -37.56 26.73
C PRO A 90 10.85 -38.66 26.73
N ASP A 91 10.59 -39.76 26.01
CA ASP A 91 11.41 -40.96 25.86
C ASP A 91 12.29 -40.95 24.59
N GLU A 92 12.32 -39.84 23.84
CA GLU A 92 13.12 -39.69 22.63
C GLU A 92 14.28 -38.71 22.81
N ASP A 93 15.38 -38.93 22.09
CA ASP A 93 16.50 -38.01 21.98
C ASP A 93 16.53 -37.31 20.62
N LEU A 94 16.67 -35.97 20.63
CA LEU A 94 16.71 -35.14 19.44
C LEU A 94 18.16 -34.81 19.06
N PHE A 95 18.58 -35.22 17.86
CA PHE A 95 19.91 -34.92 17.33
C PHE A 95 19.81 -33.89 16.19
N VAL A 96 20.42 -32.72 16.36
CA VAL A 96 20.52 -31.70 15.30
C VAL A 96 21.91 -31.78 14.66
N ILE A 97 21.95 -32.24 13.40
CA ILE A 97 23.20 -32.37 12.64
C ILE A 97 23.53 -31.02 12.02
N LEU A 98 24.43 -30.27 12.65
CA LEU A 98 24.99 -29.06 12.07
C LEU A 98 26.02 -29.43 11.02
N LYS A 99 25.78 -29.01 9.78
CA LYS A 99 26.82 -29.11 8.74
C LYS A 99 27.95 -28.18 9.16
N LYS A 100 29.15 -28.73 9.33
CA LYS A 100 30.33 -27.94 9.66
C LYS A 100 30.53 -26.95 8.51
N ASP A 101 30.24 -25.68 8.75
CA ASP A 101 30.59 -24.63 7.82
C ASP A 101 32.10 -24.76 7.59
N LYS A 102 32.49 -24.89 6.33
CA LYS A 102 33.90 -24.85 5.96
C LYS A 102 34.38 -23.46 6.34
N ALA A 103 34.92 -23.34 7.55
CA ALA A 103 35.59 -22.16 8.04
C ALA A 103 36.59 -21.75 6.97
N LYS A 104 36.37 -20.55 6.42
CA LYS A 104 37.22 -19.90 5.45
C LYS A 104 38.18 -19.00 6.20
#